data_AF-A0A1F9WZ18-F1
#
_entry.id   AF-A0A1F9WZ18-F1
#
_cell.length_a   1.000
_cell.length_b   1.000
_cell.length_c   1.000
_cell.angle_alpha   90.00
_cell.angle_beta   90.00
_cell.angle_gamma   90.00
#
_symmetry.space_group_name_H-M   'P 1'
#
loop_
_entity.id
_entity.type
_entity.pdbx_description
1 polymer ?
#
loop_
_entity_poly.entity_id
_entity_poly.type
_entity_poly.pdbx_seq_one_letter_code
_entity_poly.pdbx_strand_id
1 'polypeptide(L)'
;MKFYKSHLDVLKNGNYEPQTGELYVWQIETKNEGLYSVLNESREVVLKAKKKITVMNGTGFSEIYARIDKKTKYKMTVRDHYLKPVIEKNMFVTDKIILEIPVGGSAEFEKIKA
;
A
#
# COMPACT_ATOMS: atom_id res chain seq x y z
N MET A 1 -8.68 15.30 7.24
CA MET A 1 -8.03 16.14 6.19
C MET A 1 -6.54 15.86 5.94
N LYS A 2 -5.74 15.40 6.93
CA LYS A 2 -4.28 15.18 6.76
C LYS A 2 -3.93 14.16 5.67
N PHE A 3 -4.61 13.00 5.66
CA PHE A 3 -4.41 11.95 4.64
C PHE A 3 -4.65 12.45 3.21
N TYR A 4 -5.76 13.15 2.98
CA TYR A 4 -6.10 13.67 1.65
C TYR A 4 -5.04 14.64 1.13
N LYS A 5 -4.56 15.55 1.99
CA LYS A 5 -3.50 16.49 1.62
C LYS A 5 -2.16 15.77 1.31
N SER A 6 -1.82 14.72 2.05
CA SER A 6 -0.57 13.97 1.86
C SER A 6 -0.55 13.01 0.67
N HIS A 7 -1.69 12.82 0.00
CA HIS A 7 -1.86 11.95 -1.17
C HIS A 7 -2.52 12.70 -2.34
N LEU A 8 -2.53 14.04 -2.30
CA LEU A 8 -3.26 14.85 -3.25
C LEU A 8 -2.74 14.70 -4.69
N ASP A 9 -1.43 14.54 -4.86
CA ASP A 9 -0.83 14.35 -6.19
C ASP A 9 -1.32 13.06 -6.83
N VAL A 10 -1.21 11.92 -6.13
CA VAL A 10 -1.69 10.63 -6.65
C VAL A 10 -3.21 10.63 -6.86
N LEU A 11 -3.98 11.27 -5.98
CA LEU A 11 -5.43 11.39 -6.11
C LEU A 11 -5.90 12.37 -7.19
N LYS A 12 -5.05 13.25 -7.71
CA LYS A 12 -5.43 14.20 -8.77
C LYS A 12 -4.90 13.79 -10.14
N ASN A 13 -3.68 13.27 -10.16
CA ASN A 13 -2.89 13.08 -11.36
C ASN A 13 -2.60 11.60 -11.67
N GLY A 14 -3.07 10.68 -10.81
CA GLY A 14 -2.82 9.26 -11.01
C GLY A 14 -3.83 8.61 -11.95
N ASN A 15 -3.40 7.51 -12.58
CA ASN A 15 -4.27 6.67 -13.40
C ASN A 15 -5.01 5.67 -12.53
N TYR A 16 -6.33 5.59 -12.68
CA TYR A 16 -7.23 4.76 -11.88
C TYR A 16 -7.52 3.46 -12.60
N GLU A 17 -7.05 2.34 -12.07
CA GLU A 17 -7.21 1.03 -12.72
C GLU A 17 -7.44 -0.07 -11.67
N PRO A 18 -8.28 -1.08 -11.94
CA PRO A 18 -8.20 -2.34 -11.20
C PRO A 18 -6.90 -3.07 -11.57
N GLN A 19 -6.33 -3.86 -10.64
CA GLN A 19 -5.13 -4.64 -10.97
C GLN A 19 -5.41 -5.73 -12.00
N THR A 20 -6.41 -6.56 -11.74
CA THR A 20 -6.90 -7.60 -12.65
C THR A 20 -8.39 -7.78 -12.40
N GLY A 21 -9.10 -8.48 -13.30
CA GLY A 21 -10.51 -8.83 -13.08
C GLY A 21 -10.72 -9.83 -11.93
N GLU A 22 -9.66 -10.50 -11.48
CA GLU A 22 -9.69 -11.51 -10.42
C GLU A 22 -9.31 -10.93 -9.05
N LEU A 23 -8.54 -9.83 -9.03
CA LEU A 23 -8.15 -9.14 -7.81
C LEU A 23 -9.08 -7.95 -7.56
N TYR A 24 -9.76 -7.96 -6.42
CA TYR A 24 -10.49 -6.81 -5.90
C TYR A 24 -9.52 -5.76 -5.32
N VAL A 25 -8.59 -5.28 -6.16
CA VAL A 25 -7.61 -4.25 -5.82
C VAL A 25 -7.73 -3.10 -6.79
N TRP A 26 -8.06 -1.93 -6.27
CA TRP A 26 -8.01 -0.68 -7.02
C TRP A 26 -6.68 0.01 -6.78
N GLN A 27 -6.07 0.53 -7.84
CA GLN A 27 -4.82 1.28 -7.73
C GLN A 27 -4.90 2.63 -8.41
N ILE A 28 -4.16 3.57 -7.84
CA ILE A 28 -3.93 4.91 -8.37
C ILE A 28 -2.44 5.15 -8.35
N GLU A 29 -1.84 5.42 -9.50
CA GLU A 29 -0.37 5.50 -9.61
C GLU A 29 0.08 6.77 -10.33
N THR A 30 1.17 7.36 -9.82
CA THR A 30 1.99 8.34 -10.54
C THR A 30 3.38 7.77 -10.76
N LYS A 31 4.31 8.58 -11.30
CA LYS A 31 5.73 8.18 -11.39
C LYS A 31 6.36 7.93 -10.02
N ASN A 32 5.96 8.68 -9.00
CA ASN A 32 6.61 8.66 -7.68
C ASN A 32 5.80 7.94 -6.60
N GLU A 33 4.49 7.80 -6.78
CA GLU A 33 3.58 7.29 -5.74
C GLU A 33 2.66 6.20 -6.29
N GLY A 34 2.25 5.29 -5.42
CA GLY A 34 1.20 4.31 -5.69
C GLY A 34 0.28 4.15 -4.48
N LEU A 35 -1.02 4.25 -4.69
CA LEU A 35 -2.04 4.00 -3.69
C LEU A 35 -2.84 2.77 -4.14
N TYR A 36 -2.90 1.76 -3.28
CA TYR A 36 -3.56 0.48 -3.55
C TYR A 36 -4.63 0.25 -2.48
N SER A 37 -5.86 0.01 -2.88
CA SER A 37 -6.98 -0.34 -1.99
C SER A 37 -7.34 -1.79 -2.21
N VAL A 38 -7.06 -2.63 -1.21
CA VAL A 38 -7.43 -4.05 -1.21
C VAL A 38 -8.82 -4.18 -0.63
N LEU A 39 -9.76 -4.74 -1.38
CA LEU A 39 -11.19 -4.76 -1.07
C LEU A 39 -11.75 -6.18 -1.08
N ASN A 40 -12.96 -6.33 -0.52
CA ASN A 40 -13.74 -7.57 -0.51
C ASN A 40 -12.92 -8.74 0.05
N GLU A 41 -12.87 -9.86 -0.67
CA GLU A 41 -12.17 -11.08 -0.28
C GLU A 41 -10.72 -11.14 -0.78
N SER A 42 -10.22 -10.08 -1.44
CA SER A 42 -8.84 -10.08 -1.92
C SER A 42 -7.87 -10.11 -0.75
N ARG A 43 -6.84 -10.96 -0.84
CA ARG A 43 -5.72 -10.97 0.09
C ARG A 43 -4.40 -10.68 -0.59
N GLU A 44 -4.40 -10.47 -1.90
CA GLU A 44 -3.19 -10.26 -2.66
C GLU A 44 -3.14 -8.85 -3.24
N VAL A 45 -1.94 -8.26 -3.27
CA VAL A 45 -1.68 -6.98 -3.92
C VAL A 45 -0.33 -7.03 -4.64
N VAL A 46 -0.30 -6.54 -5.88
CA VAL A 46 0.93 -6.42 -6.67
C VAL A 46 1.41 -4.97 -6.64
N LEU A 47 2.51 -4.70 -5.96
CA LEU A 47 3.06 -3.36 -5.82
C LEU A 47 4.06 -3.07 -6.94
N LYS A 48 4.09 -1.83 -7.42
CA LYS A 48 5.20 -1.31 -8.20
C LYS A 48 6.16 -0.53 -7.30
N ALA A 49 7.46 -0.66 -7.50
CA ALA A 49 8.45 0.04 -6.71
C ALA A 49 8.39 1.55 -7.00
N LYS A 50 7.87 2.30 -6.03
CA LYS A 50 7.72 3.76 -6.07
C LYS A 50 8.52 4.43 -4.95
N LYS A 51 8.59 5.76 -4.94
CA LYS A 51 9.18 6.50 -3.80
C LYS A 51 8.30 6.38 -2.57
N LYS A 52 6.98 6.43 -2.77
CA LYS A 52 5.98 6.25 -1.72
C LYS A 52 4.93 5.23 -2.19
N ILE A 53 4.56 4.31 -1.31
CA ILE A 53 3.49 3.34 -1.57
C ILE A 53 2.53 3.39 -0.38
N THR A 54 1.24 3.37 -0.63
CA THR A 54 0.20 3.26 0.40
C THR A 54 -0.69 2.08 0.06
N VAL A 55 -0.81 1.12 0.98
CA VAL A 55 -1.74 -0.02 0.87
C VAL A 55 -2.83 0.17 1.91
N MET A 56 -4.08 0.25 1.48
CA MET A 56 -5.25 0.38 2.34
C MET A 56 -5.98 -0.95 2.42
N ASN A 57 -6.28 -1.39 3.63
CA ASN A 57 -6.98 -2.65 3.87
C ASN A 57 -8.47 -2.41 4.09
N GLY A 58 -9.27 -2.58 3.05
CA GLY A 58 -10.74 -2.58 3.11
C GLY A 58 -11.35 -3.99 3.21
N THR A 59 -10.57 -4.99 3.59
CA THR A 59 -10.98 -6.41 3.67
C THR A 59 -11.28 -6.82 5.12
N GLY A 60 -11.82 -8.02 5.32
CA GLY A 60 -11.97 -8.63 6.65
C GLY A 60 -10.71 -9.32 7.20
N PHE A 61 -9.57 -9.24 6.50
CA PHE A 61 -8.36 -10.00 6.82
C PHE A 61 -7.22 -9.07 7.24
N SER A 62 -6.46 -9.43 8.28
CA SER A 62 -5.31 -8.64 8.74
C SER A 62 -4.02 -8.96 7.97
N GLU A 63 -3.98 -10.08 7.26
CA GLU A 63 -2.82 -10.52 6.49
C GLU A 63 -3.06 -10.27 5.00
N ILE A 64 -2.24 -9.39 4.42
CA ILE A 64 -2.25 -9.06 3.00
C ILE A 64 -0.94 -9.55 2.38
N TYR A 65 -1.02 -10.46 1.44
CA TYR A 65 0.12 -10.93 0.65
C TYR A 65 0.48 -9.90 -0.39
N ALA A 66 1.70 -9.37 -0.31
CA ALA A 66 2.20 -8.40 -1.27
C ALA A 66 3.33 -8.99 -2.11
N ARG A 67 3.31 -8.67 -3.40
CA ARG A 67 4.44 -8.88 -4.32
C ARG A 67 4.94 -7.51 -4.76
N ILE A 68 6.21 -7.41 -5.13
CA ILE A 68 6.77 -6.17 -5.70
C ILE A 68 7.61 -6.48 -6.93
N ASP A 69 7.51 -5.64 -7.95
CA ASP A 69 8.27 -5.75 -9.21
C ASP A 69 9.80 -5.71 -9.01
N LYS A 70 10.27 -5.01 -7.97
CA LYS A 70 11.69 -4.84 -7.67
C LYS A 70 11.98 -4.77 -6.18
N LYS A 71 12.91 -5.62 -5.72
CA LYS A 71 13.45 -5.58 -4.35
C LYS A 71 13.89 -4.16 -3.99
N THR A 72 13.28 -3.58 -2.97
CA THR A 72 13.52 -2.20 -2.55
C THR A 72 13.45 -2.08 -1.03
N LYS A 73 14.31 -1.24 -0.45
CA LYS A 73 14.32 -0.95 0.99
C LYS A 73 13.35 0.20 1.31
N TYR A 74 12.47 -0.03 2.27
CA TYR A 74 11.44 0.91 2.70
C TYR A 74 11.46 1.09 4.21
N LYS A 75 11.11 2.29 4.68
CA LYS A 75 10.52 2.49 6.01
C LYS A 75 9.04 2.22 5.86
N MET A 76 8.50 1.26 6.60
CA MET A 76 7.08 0.94 6.62
C MET A 76 6.46 1.44 7.93
N THR A 77 5.33 2.13 7.82
CA THR A 77 4.47 2.48 8.95
C THR A 77 3.07 1.91 8.73
N VAL A 78 2.64 1.02 9.60
CA VAL A 78 1.28 0.49 9.63
C VAL A 78 0.46 1.29 10.61
N ARG A 79 -0.77 1.60 10.22
CA ARG A 79 -1.75 2.30 11.03
C ARG A 79 -3.05 1.51 11.14
N ASP A 80 -3.70 1.64 12.29
CA ASP A 80 -5.05 1.14 12.51
C ASP A 80 -6.12 1.99 11.79
N HIS A 81 -7.39 1.64 11.95
CA HIS A 81 -8.53 2.35 11.38
C HIS A 81 -8.75 3.76 11.96
N TYR A 82 -8.09 4.10 13.07
CA TYR A 82 -8.03 5.46 13.63
C TYR A 82 -6.81 6.25 13.16
N LEU A 83 -6.03 5.71 12.21
CA LEU A 83 -4.79 6.28 11.71
C LEU A 83 -3.67 6.37 12.77
N LYS A 84 -3.75 5.60 13.86
CA LYS A 84 -2.70 5.53 14.87
C LYS A 84 -1.62 4.54 14.41
N PRO A 85 -0.33 4.88 14.51
CA PRO A 85 0.75 3.97 14.16
C PRO A 85 0.76 2.78 15.14
N VAL A 86 0.78 1.57 14.58
CA VAL A 86 0.85 0.31 15.35
C VAL A 86 2.12 -0.47 15.07
N ILE A 87 2.71 -0.31 13.88
CA ILE A 87 3.99 -0.91 13.51
C ILE A 87 4.82 0.14 12.78
N GLU A 88 6.08 0.32 13.17
CA GLU A 88 7.08 1.05 12.40
C GLU A 88 8.34 0.19 12.26
N LYS A 89 8.75 -0.11 11.02
CA LYS A 89 9.97 -0.88 10.77
C LYS A 89 10.62 -0.55 9.44
N ASN A 90 11.94 -0.69 9.38
CA ASN A 90 12.67 -0.71 8.12
C ASN A 90 12.66 -2.14 7.58
N MET A 91 12.33 -2.33 6.31
CA MET A 91 12.28 -3.65 5.70
C MET A 91 12.71 -3.62 4.23
N PHE A 92 13.19 -4.76 3.75
CA PHE A 92 13.24 -5.02 2.32
C PHE A 92 11.88 -5.57 1.90
N VAL A 93 11.24 -4.90 0.96
CA VAL A 93 10.07 -5.44 0.29
C VAL A 93 10.60 -6.23 -0.91
N THR A 94 10.40 -7.54 -0.87
CA THR A 94 10.79 -8.51 -1.90
C THR A 94 9.53 -9.16 -2.47
N ASP A 95 9.71 -10.06 -3.44
CA ASP A 95 8.58 -10.90 -3.88
C ASP A 95 8.05 -11.74 -2.70
N LYS A 96 6.72 -11.84 -2.60
CA LYS A 96 5.96 -12.62 -1.61
C LYS A 96 6.23 -12.27 -0.14
N ILE A 97 5.87 -11.06 0.27
CA ILE A 97 5.84 -10.66 1.68
C ILE A 97 4.42 -10.73 2.26
N ILE A 98 4.31 -10.91 3.57
CA ILE A 98 3.04 -10.77 4.29
C ILE A 98 3.06 -9.41 5.00
N LEU A 99 2.03 -8.62 4.74
CA LEU A 99 1.78 -7.34 5.41
C LEU A 99 0.68 -7.55 6.46
N GLU A 100 1.03 -7.33 7.71
CA GLU A 100 0.08 -7.27 8.81
C GLU A 100 -0.55 -5.88 8.86
N ILE A 101 -1.69 -5.70 8.19
CA ILE A 101 -2.43 -4.43 8.14
C ILE A 101 -3.77 -4.65 8.83
N PRO A 102 -4.07 -3.97 9.96
CA PRO A 102 -5.37 -4.08 10.60
C PRO A 102 -6.53 -3.83 9.63
N VAL A 103 -7.67 -4.47 9.87
CA VAL A 103 -8.91 -4.23 9.10
C VAL A 103 -9.27 -2.74 9.18
N GLY A 104 -9.51 -2.12 8.03
CA GLY A 104 -9.73 -0.67 7.91
C GLY A 104 -8.47 0.19 8.07
N GLY A 105 -7.32 -0.43 8.29
CA GLY A 105 -6.02 0.22 8.46
C GLY A 105 -5.27 0.45 7.14
N SER A 106 -4.01 0.84 7.26
CA SER A 106 -3.14 1.09 6.10
C SER A 106 -1.68 0.81 6.40
N ALA A 107 -0.91 0.42 5.39
CA ALA A 107 0.55 0.41 5.40
C ALA A 107 1.10 1.48 4.44
N GLU A 108 1.93 2.37 4.96
CA GLU A 108 2.65 3.37 4.18
C GLU A 108 4.13 2.98 4.10
N PHE A 109 4.68 3.01 2.90
CA PHE A 109 6.07 2.71 2.61
C PHE A 109 6.77 3.93 2.04
N GLU A 110 7.87 4.34 2.65
CA GLU A 110 8.74 5.41 2.16
C GLU A 110 10.10 4.86 1.78
N LYS A 111 10.49 5.04 0.51
CA LYS A 111 11.71 4.44 -0.02
C LYS A 111 12.93 5.04 0.67
N ILE A 112 13.72 4.18 1.29
CA ILE A 112 15.00 4.59 1.87
C ILE A 112 16.01 4.64 0.72
N LYS A 113 16.62 5.80 0.48
CA LYS A 113 17.77 5.87 -0.42
C LYS A 113 18.88 5.02 0.17
N ALA A 114 19.35 4.05 -0.60
CA ALA A 114 20.63 3.40 -0.35
C ALA A 114 21.76 4.40 -0.64
#